data_AF-A0A5C5ZN68-F1
#
_entry.id   AF-A0A5C5ZN68-F1
#
_cell.length_a   1.000
_cell.length_b   1.000
_cell.length_c   1.000
_cell.angle_alpha   90.00
_cell.angle_beta   90.00
_cell.angle_gamma   90.00
#
_symmetry.space_group_name_H-M   'P 1'
#
loop_
_entity.id
_entity.type
_entity.pdbx_description
1 polymer ?
#
loop_
_entity_poly.entity_id
_entity_poly.type
_entity_poly.pdbx_seq_one_letter_code
_entity_poly.pdbx_strand_id
1 'polypeptide(L)'
;MRRAVEFAIGAVCLAVLVRAFLVLGWVEPVRVTGSSMAPTLRGAHIDVACPACAAVFTAAIETRLGHGHACPQCGEGALVASGAPLPGDRLVVDRLASLDRWDMVVFHEPPHASRLAVKRVLGLPGERVTIDEGDLWVEGVRLTKSLADQLRVRIPMSAAQADWRADCVAWRPQGGDWLFAPIAERPSAELSYQPPGGEVNDDLTDNLAVSRRLERVDDRMLCFTLHATEGAQVQIAFGGAASFAVQFDAANGCVRLLDAQGEPLGEAPLPPGERLPIVCSSFDRQALVAVGDEALLRAALAPPGGNGQFAHPAGQRLAVSAWGGTVELGNLKVHRDIYYQGAPAGAASVAEPASWRLGPDELFVVGDNQAVSLDSRSWASGPGLPRRLVIGRAAKPSR
;
A
#
# COMPACT_ATOMS: atom_id res chain seq x y z
N MET A 1 -19.42 -49.13 -25.85
CA MET A 1 -17.97 -49.10 -26.18
C MET A 1 -17.44 -47.70 -26.47
N ARG A 2 -17.94 -46.97 -27.48
CA ARG A 2 -17.43 -45.63 -27.87
C ARG A 2 -17.30 -44.62 -26.71
N ARG A 3 -18.36 -44.45 -25.90
CA ARG A 3 -18.32 -43.55 -24.72
C ARG A 3 -17.29 -43.93 -23.66
N ALA A 4 -17.01 -45.23 -23.49
CA ALA A 4 -16.00 -45.71 -22.54
C ALA A 4 -14.59 -45.42 -23.05
N VAL A 5 -14.37 -45.53 -24.37
CA VAL A 5 -13.10 -45.18 -25.02
C VAL A 5 -12.87 -43.66 -24.97
N GLU A 6 -13.89 -42.84 -25.26
CA GLU A 6 -13.81 -41.37 -25.16
C GLU A 6 -13.50 -40.92 -23.72
N PHE A 7 -14.14 -41.53 -22.71
CA PHE A 7 -13.86 -41.25 -21.30
C PHE A 7 -12.43 -41.64 -20.92
N ALA A 8 -11.95 -42.82 -21.35
CA ALA A 8 -10.59 -43.27 -21.08
C ALA A 8 -9.54 -42.35 -21.72
N ILE A 9 -9.74 -41.93 -22.96
CA ILE A 9 -8.87 -40.97 -23.65
C ILE A 9 -8.87 -39.62 -22.90
N GLY A 10 -10.05 -39.11 -22.52
CA GLY A 10 -10.16 -37.87 -21.74
C GLY A 10 -9.42 -37.94 -20.41
N ALA A 11 -9.56 -39.05 -19.68
CA ALA A 11 -8.86 -39.27 -18.41
C ALA A 11 -7.33 -39.34 -18.58
N VAL A 12 -6.84 -40.00 -19.63
CA VAL A 12 -5.40 -40.06 -19.94
C VAL A 12 -4.86 -38.70 -20.35
N CYS A 13 -5.56 -37.96 -21.21
CA CYS A 13 -5.18 -36.59 -21.58
C CYS A 13 -5.14 -35.66 -20.37
N LEU A 14 -6.15 -35.73 -19.49
CA LEU A 14 -6.16 -34.96 -18.24
C LEU A 14 -4.99 -35.37 -17.33
N ALA A 15 -4.71 -36.66 -17.17
CA ALA A 15 -3.60 -37.13 -16.36
C ALA A 15 -2.24 -36.70 -16.93
N VAL A 16 -2.07 -36.70 -18.25
CA VAL A 16 -0.87 -36.18 -18.92
C VAL A 16 -0.76 -34.68 -18.75
N LEU A 17 -1.85 -33.91 -18.86
CA LEU A 17 -1.86 -32.47 -18.62
C LEU A 17 -1.53 -32.12 -17.17
N VAL A 18 -2.14 -32.82 -16.20
CA VAL A 18 -1.84 -32.65 -14.76
C VAL A 18 -0.40 -33.05 -14.47
N ARG A 19 0.09 -34.15 -15.05
CA ARG A 19 1.48 -34.59 -14.88
C ARG A 19 2.45 -33.61 -15.53
N ALA A 20 2.15 -33.09 -16.72
CA ALA A 20 2.94 -32.07 -17.38
C ALA A 20 2.95 -30.77 -16.56
N PHE A 21 1.81 -30.37 -15.98
CA PHE A 21 1.71 -29.22 -15.07
C PHE A 21 2.59 -29.39 -13.82
N LEU A 22 2.57 -30.57 -13.20
CA LEU A 22 3.37 -30.89 -12.01
C LEU A 22 4.87 -31.08 -12.32
N VAL A 23 5.22 -31.66 -13.48
CA VAL A 23 6.60 -31.97 -13.88
C VAL A 23 7.30 -30.78 -14.51
N LEU A 24 6.60 -29.98 -15.32
CA LEU A 24 7.14 -28.76 -15.93
C LEU A 24 7.18 -27.59 -14.94
N GLY A 25 6.55 -27.73 -13.77
CA GLY A 25 6.62 -26.75 -12.68
C GLY A 25 6.06 -25.39 -13.07
N TRP A 26 4.96 -25.35 -13.83
CA TRP A 26 4.33 -24.10 -14.30
C TRP A 26 3.87 -23.22 -13.13
N VAL A 27 3.59 -23.84 -11.99
CA VAL A 27 3.33 -23.20 -10.70
C VAL A 27 4.16 -23.91 -9.63
N GLU A 28 5.18 -23.24 -9.11
CA GLU A 28 5.97 -23.74 -7.98
C GLU A 28 5.50 -23.08 -6.68
N PRO A 29 5.08 -23.85 -5.67
CA PRO A 29 4.71 -23.29 -4.37
C PRO A 29 5.97 -22.88 -3.61
N VAL A 30 6.19 -21.58 -3.48
CA VAL A 30 7.31 -21.02 -2.70
C VAL A 30 6.80 -20.55 -1.35
N ARG A 31 7.56 -20.82 -0.29
CA ARG A 31 7.28 -20.28 1.05
C ARG A 31 8.22 -19.13 1.36
N VAL A 32 7.64 -18.02 1.81
CA VAL A 32 8.41 -16.86 2.26
C VAL A 32 9.01 -17.17 3.63
N THR A 33 10.31 -16.96 3.77
CA THR A 33 11.05 -17.25 5.01
C THR A 33 11.49 -15.98 5.74
N GLY A 34 11.83 -14.91 5.02
CA GLY A 34 12.29 -13.64 5.60
C GLY A 34 11.25 -12.52 5.61
N SER A 35 11.65 -11.34 6.12
CA SER A 35 10.82 -10.16 6.32
C SER A 35 10.96 -9.07 5.24
N SER A 36 11.81 -9.29 4.22
CA SER A 36 12.14 -8.28 3.21
C SER A 36 10.96 -7.78 2.37
N MET A 37 9.88 -8.58 2.26
CA MET A 37 8.65 -8.20 1.57
C MET A 37 7.51 -7.84 2.53
N ALA A 38 7.77 -7.77 3.84
CA ALA A 38 6.74 -7.39 4.80
C ALA A 38 6.31 -5.91 4.58
N PRO A 39 5.05 -5.56 4.83
CA PRO A 39 3.96 -6.44 5.30
C PRO A 39 3.27 -7.20 4.15
N THR A 40 3.59 -6.89 2.88
CA THR A 40 2.95 -7.47 1.70
C THR A 40 3.07 -8.98 1.65
N LEU A 41 4.27 -9.52 1.89
CA LEU A 41 4.51 -10.95 2.09
C LEU A 41 5.24 -11.16 3.42
N ARG A 42 4.72 -12.06 4.26
CA ARG A 42 5.28 -12.33 5.58
C ARG A 42 6.02 -13.65 5.60
N GLY A 43 7.22 -13.64 6.21
CA GLY A 43 7.89 -14.85 6.67
C GLY A 43 7.16 -15.48 7.86
N ALA A 44 7.83 -16.40 8.57
CA ALA A 44 7.28 -16.89 9.84
C ALA A 44 7.14 -15.71 10.82
N HIS A 45 5.95 -15.57 11.41
CA HIS A 45 5.58 -14.39 12.19
C HIS A 45 4.72 -14.76 13.39
N ILE A 46 4.55 -13.80 14.29
CA ILE A 46 3.71 -13.94 15.48
C ILE A 46 2.87 -12.67 15.64
N ASP A 47 1.63 -12.85 16.04
CA ASP A 47 0.81 -11.71 16.43
C ASP A 47 1.21 -11.26 17.84
N VAL A 48 1.21 -9.96 18.05
CA VAL A 48 1.64 -9.29 19.27
C VAL A 48 0.47 -8.43 19.72
N ALA A 49 0.07 -8.59 20.98
CA ALA A 49 -0.95 -7.75 21.59
C ALA A 49 -0.27 -6.80 22.57
N CYS A 50 -0.58 -5.52 22.45
CA CYS A 50 -0.16 -4.54 23.43
C CYS A 50 -1.05 -4.63 24.68
N PRO A 51 -0.51 -4.86 25.88
CA PRO A 51 -1.33 -4.94 27.09
C PRO A 51 -1.93 -3.58 27.51
N ALA A 52 -1.33 -2.46 27.09
CA ALA A 52 -1.79 -1.13 27.48
C ALA A 52 -2.94 -0.60 26.61
N CYS A 53 -2.88 -0.80 25.28
CA CYS A 53 -3.89 -0.27 24.36
C CYS A 53 -4.66 -1.33 23.59
N ALA A 54 -4.40 -2.62 23.83
CA ALA A 54 -5.00 -3.76 23.14
C ALA A 54 -4.80 -3.81 21.62
N ALA A 55 -3.94 -2.93 21.06
CA ALA A 55 -3.57 -3.00 19.65
C ALA A 55 -2.93 -4.36 19.33
N VAL A 56 -3.37 -4.96 18.22
CA VAL A 56 -2.79 -6.20 17.69
C VAL A 56 -2.04 -5.89 16.41
N PHE A 57 -0.79 -6.33 16.35
CA PHE A 57 0.06 -6.19 15.18
C PHE A 57 0.96 -7.40 15.03
N THR A 58 1.58 -7.55 13.88
CA THR A 58 2.42 -8.71 13.58
C THR A 58 3.90 -8.33 13.66
N ALA A 59 4.70 -9.23 14.23
CA ALA A 59 6.15 -9.15 14.26
C ALA A 59 6.78 -10.40 13.63
N ALA A 60 7.99 -10.29 13.08
CA ALA A 60 8.74 -11.44 12.62
C ALA A 60 9.07 -12.37 13.80
N ILE A 61 9.11 -13.69 13.58
CA ILE A 61 9.41 -14.65 14.67
C ILE A 61 10.82 -14.45 15.26
N GLU A 62 11.73 -13.84 14.49
CA GLU A 62 13.08 -13.51 14.92
C GLU A 62 13.12 -12.32 15.90
N THR A 63 12.04 -11.54 15.98
CA THR A 63 11.91 -10.44 16.93
C THR A 63 11.80 -10.98 18.35
N ARG A 64 12.81 -10.69 19.19
CA ARG A 64 12.83 -11.07 20.61
C ARG A 64 11.95 -10.11 21.42
N LEU A 65 10.67 -10.44 21.54
CA LEU A 65 9.71 -9.69 22.36
C LEU A 65 10.18 -9.61 23.83
N GLY A 66 10.02 -8.43 24.45
CA GLY A 66 10.46 -8.17 25.83
C GLY A 66 11.85 -7.50 25.98
N HIS A 67 12.50 -7.08 24.90
CA HIS A 67 13.78 -6.35 24.94
C HIS A 67 13.67 -4.88 24.50
N GLY A 68 12.84 -4.09 25.20
CA GLY A 68 12.77 -2.64 24.98
C GLY A 68 12.06 -2.20 23.69
N HIS A 69 11.24 -3.08 23.10
CA HIS A 69 10.42 -2.75 21.94
C HIS A 69 9.13 -2.05 22.38
N ALA A 70 8.86 -0.87 21.82
CA ALA A 70 7.67 -0.09 22.11
C ALA A 70 6.51 -0.49 21.19
N CYS A 71 5.29 -0.43 21.73
CA CYS A 71 4.08 -0.56 20.96
C CYS A 71 4.01 0.56 19.91
N PRO A 72 3.80 0.25 18.62
CA PRO A 72 3.68 1.28 17.57
C PRO A 72 2.44 2.16 17.74
N GLN A 73 1.46 1.74 18.55
CA GLN A 73 0.24 2.49 18.83
C GLN A 73 0.39 3.48 19.99
N CYS A 74 0.91 3.03 21.14
CA CYS A 74 0.90 3.79 22.38
C CYS A 74 2.26 3.95 23.06
N GLY A 75 3.33 3.38 22.49
CA GLY A 75 4.68 3.45 23.05
C GLY A 75 4.97 2.48 24.20
N GLU A 76 4.01 1.65 24.62
CA GLU A 76 4.18 0.67 25.71
C GLU A 76 5.31 -0.33 25.43
N GLY A 77 6.25 -0.49 26.36
CA GLY A 77 7.43 -1.34 26.19
C GLY A 77 7.23 -2.82 26.53
N ALA A 78 6.18 -3.16 27.26
CA ALA A 78 5.91 -4.53 27.72
C ALA A 78 5.08 -5.36 26.73
N LEU A 79 5.54 -5.48 25.48
CA LEU A 79 4.82 -6.24 24.45
C LEU A 79 4.83 -7.75 24.71
N VAL A 80 3.68 -8.39 24.52
CA VAL A 80 3.49 -9.84 24.74
C VAL A 80 3.03 -10.51 23.46
N ALA A 81 3.60 -11.68 23.18
CA ALA A 81 3.14 -12.56 22.10
C ALA A 81 1.67 -12.95 22.31
N SER A 82 0.86 -12.77 21.27
CA SER A 82 -0.53 -13.18 21.22
C SER A 82 -0.63 -14.47 20.40
N GLY A 83 -0.37 -15.60 21.06
CA GLY A 83 -0.56 -16.93 20.47
C GLY A 83 0.70 -17.59 19.89
N ALA A 84 0.48 -18.58 19.01
CA ALA A 84 1.55 -19.39 18.43
C ALA A 84 2.09 -18.78 17.13
N PRO A 85 3.36 -19.03 16.77
CA PRO A 85 3.90 -18.58 15.50
C PRO A 85 3.12 -19.12 14.30
N LEU A 86 2.84 -18.24 13.35
CA LEU A 86 2.22 -18.53 12.08
C LEU A 86 3.30 -18.80 11.02
N PRO A 87 3.07 -19.76 10.11
CA PRO A 87 4.01 -20.03 9.04
C PRO A 87 4.01 -18.89 8.01
N GLY A 88 5.14 -18.71 7.33
CA GLY A 88 5.24 -17.72 6.26
C GLY A 88 4.28 -17.96 5.09
N ASP A 89 3.98 -16.88 4.40
CA ASP A 89 3.10 -16.83 3.24
C ASP A 89 3.54 -17.81 2.15
N ARG A 90 2.55 -18.35 1.43
CA ARG A 90 2.77 -19.18 0.25
C ARG A 90 2.57 -18.35 -1.00
N LEU A 91 3.41 -18.58 -1.99
CA LEU A 91 3.37 -17.94 -3.29
C LEU A 91 3.18 -18.98 -4.39
N VAL A 92 2.47 -18.58 -5.42
CA VAL A 92 2.43 -19.25 -6.73
C VAL A 92 3.35 -18.48 -7.65
N VAL A 93 4.24 -19.20 -8.34
CA VAL A 93 5.18 -18.62 -9.31
C VAL A 93 4.78 -18.99 -10.73
N ASP A 94 4.40 -18.00 -11.51
CA ASP A 94 4.12 -18.12 -12.95
C ASP A 94 5.40 -17.85 -13.75
N ARG A 95 5.92 -18.89 -14.39
CA ARG A 95 7.18 -18.85 -15.16
C ARG A 95 7.00 -18.30 -16.58
N LEU A 96 5.77 -18.16 -17.07
CA LEU A 96 5.47 -17.73 -18.44
C LEU A 96 4.98 -16.29 -18.51
N ALA A 97 4.54 -15.72 -17.39
CA ALA A 97 4.14 -14.32 -17.32
C ALA A 97 5.28 -13.36 -17.71
N SER A 98 4.92 -12.31 -18.46
CA SER A 98 5.74 -11.11 -18.53
C SER A 98 5.88 -10.50 -17.13
N LEU A 99 6.98 -9.77 -16.94
CA LEU A 99 7.21 -9.00 -15.72
C LEU A 99 7.01 -7.55 -16.05
N ASP A 100 6.00 -6.97 -15.42
CA ASP A 100 5.76 -5.55 -15.47
C ASP A 100 6.32 -4.89 -14.21
N ARG A 101 6.42 -3.56 -14.25
CA ARG A 101 6.81 -2.80 -13.06
C ARG A 101 5.80 -3.04 -11.93
N TRP A 102 6.29 -3.00 -10.70
CA TRP A 102 5.59 -3.35 -9.48
C TRP A 102 5.16 -4.81 -9.34
N ASP A 103 5.50 -5.70 -10.29
CA ASP A 103 5.31 -7.14 -10.09
C ASP A 103 6.25 -7.68 -9.01
N MET A 104 5.77 -8.68 -8.27
CA MET A 104 6.64 -9.49 -7.42
C MET A 104 7.29 -10.58 -8.28
N VAL A 105 8.58 -10.80 -8.10
CA VAL A 105 9.37 -11.77 -8.85
C VAL A 105 10.14 -12.66 -7.89
N VAL A 106 10.13 -13.98 -8.15
CA VAL A 106 10.98 -14.95 -7.46
C VAL A 106 12.21 -15.23 -8.32
N PHE A 107 13.38 -15.24 -7.69
CA PHE A 107 14.66 -15.40 -8.37
C PHE A 107 15.71 -16.00 -7.43
N HIS A 108 16.82 -16.45 -8.02
CA HIS A 108 18.02 -16.85 -7.30
C HIS A 108 18.85 -15.62 -6.92
N GLU A 109 19.02 -15.37 -5.62
CA GLU A 109 19.65 -14.17 -5.07
C GLU A 109 21.15 -14.09 -5.43
N PRO A 110 21.62 -13.03 -6.13
CA PRO A 110 23.05 -12.83 -6.35
C PRO A 110 23.79 -12.48 -5.05
N PRO A 111 25.02 -12.99 -4.82
CA PRO A 111 25.78 -13.95 -5.62
C PRO A 111 25.44 -15.42 -5.31
N HIS A 112 24.58 -15.67 -4.32
CA HIS A 112 24.27 -17.01 -3.81
C HIS A 112 23.11 -17.68 -4.56
N ALA A 113 23.42 -18.25 -5.73
CA ALA A 113 22.42 -18.90 -6.58
C ALA A 113 21.62 -20.04 -5.91
N SER A 114 22.01 -20.55 -4.75
CA SER A 114 21.22 -21.55 -4.00
C SER A 114 20.09 -20.94 -3.14
N ARG A 115 20.05 -19.61 -2.97
CA ARG A 115 19.04 -18.92 -2.17
C ARG A 115 17.97 -18.32 -3.06
N LEU A 116 16.71 -18.56 -2.71
CA LEU A 116 15.57 -17.93 -3.35
C LEU A 116 15.22 -16.62 -2.63
N ALA A 117 14.96 -15.59 -3.41
CA ALA A 117 14.43 -14.33 -2.93
C ALA A 117 13.16 -13.96 -3.71
N VAL A 118 12.28 -13.22 -3.04
CA VAL A 118 11.17 -12.51 -3.67
C VAL A 118 11.38 -11.02 -3.44
N LYS A 119 11.17 -10.23 -4.50
CA LYS A 119 11.29 -8.77 -4.52
C LYS A 119 10.28 -8.19 -5.51
N ARG A 120 10.08 -6.89 -5.48
CA ARG A 120 9.28 -6.13 -6.44
C ARG A 120 10.17 -5.59 -7.55
N VAL A 121 9.72 -5.69 -8.80
CA VAL A 121 10.39 -5.08 -9.96
C VAL A 121 10.12 -3.58 -9.97
N LEU A 122 11.16 -2.75 -9.88
CA LEU A 122 11.06 -1.30 -10.03
C LEU A 122 11.78 -0.76 -11.26
N GLY A 123 12.65 -1.55 -11.91
CA GLY A 123 13.34 -1.17 -13.13
C GLY A 123 13.31 -2.28 -14.17
N LEU A 124 13.09 -1.89 -15.41
CA LEU A 124 13.05 -2.78 -16.58
C LEU A 124 14.39 -2.69 -17.35
N PRO A 125 14.66 -3.62 -18.28
CA PRO A 125 15.98 -3.72 -18.89
C PRO A 125 16.43 -2.46 -19.64
N GLY A 126 17.70 -2.09 -19.45
CA GLY A 126 18.32 -0.90 -20.05
C GLY A 126 18.00 0.43 -19.38
N GLU A 127 17.07 0.48 -18.43
CA GLU A 127 16.63 1.71 -17.77
C GLU A 127 17.69 2.27 -16.82
N ARG A 128 17.69 3.60 -16.69
CA ARG A 128 18.22 4.33 -15.54
C ARG A 128 17.12 4.52 -14.51
N VAL A 129 17.28 3.88 -13.36
CA VAL A 129 16.38 4.00 -12.22
C VAL A 129 16.97 4.98 -11.22
N THR A 130 16.15 5.91 -10.74
CA THR A 130 16.52 6.85 -9.67
C THR A 130 15.45 6.79 -8.58
N ILE A 131 15.88 6.76 -7.31
CA ILE A 131 14.99 6.87 -6.16
C ILE A 131 15.29 8.19 -5.48
N ASP A 132 14.25 9.02 -5.31
CA ASP A 132 14.36 10.34 -4.71
C ASP A 132 13.12 10.66 -3.88
N GLU A 133 13.31 11.11 -2.64
CA GLU A 133 12.23 11.41 -1.68
C GLU A 133 11.13 10.32 -1.54
N GLY A 134 11.49 9.05 -1.69
CA GLY A 134 10.53 7.94 -1.65
C GLY A 134 9.89 7.60 -3.00
N ASP A 135 10.03 8.48 -4.00
CA ASP A 135 9.47 8.36 -5.35
C ASP A 135 10.42 7.63 -6.30
N LEU A 136 9.85 6.96 -7.30
CA LEU A 136 10.58 6.25 -8.34
C LEU A 136 10.63 7.07 -9.64
N TRP A 137 11.82 7.19 -10.21
CA TRP A 137 12.07 7.88 -11.47
C TRP A 137 12.77 6.95 -12.46
N VAL A 138 12.39 7.04 -13.74
CA VAL A 138 13.02 6.31 -14.84
C VAL A 138 13.39 7.28 -15.94
N GLU A 139 14.66 7.27 -16.33
CA GLU A 139 15.21 8.19 -17.34
C GLU A 139 14.85 9.67 -17.06
N GLY A 140 14.85 10.05 -15.78
CA GLY A 140 14.54 11.41 -15.34
C GLY A 140 13.05 11.76 -15.25
N VAL A 141 12.14 10.80 -15.49
CA VAL A 141 10.68 10.99 -15.40
C VAL A 141 10.12 10.27 -14.17
N ARG A 142 9.37 10.98 -13.32
CA ARG A 142 8.71 10.38 -12.15
C ARG A 142 7.62 9.44 -12.62
N LEU A 143 7.63 8.23 -12.09
CA LEU A 143 6.58 7.26 -12.34
C LEU A 143 5.43 7.48 -11.37
N THR A 144 4.21 7.26 -11.86
CA THR A 144 2.99 7.25 -11.04
C THR A 144 2.34 5.89 -11.14
N LYS A 145 1.87 5.35 -10.01
CA LYS A 145 1.22 4.04 -9.98
C LYS A 145 -0.20 4.11 -10.51
N SER A 146 -0.61 3.08 -11.26
CA SER A 146 -2.02 2.86 -11.60
C SER A 146 -2.84 2.57 -10.31
N LEU A 147 -4.18 2.66 -10.34
CA LEU A 147 -5.01 2.25 -9.20
C LEU A 147 -4.66 0.81 -8.77
N ALA A 148 -4.54 -0.10 -9.74
CA ALA A 148 -4.17 -1.49 -9.47
C ALA A 148 -2.80 -1.58 -8.77
N ASP A 149 -1.80 -0.82 -9.21
CA ASP A 149 -0.48 -0.84 -8.60
C ASP A 149 -0.46 -0.19 -7.21
N GLN A 150 -1.15 0.94 -7.02
CA GLN A 150 -1.30 1.56 -5.70
C GLN A 150 -1.95 0.59 -4.72
N LEU A 151 -3.01 -0.12 -5.15
CA LEU A 151 -3.65 -1.15 -4.35
C LEU A 151 -2.69 -2.31 -4.03
N ARG A 152 -1.77 -2.68 -4.92
CA ARG A 152 -0.81 -3.78 -4.71
C ARG A 152 0.35 -3.42 -3.78
N VAL A 153 0.69 -2.14 -3.66
CA VAL A 153 1.84 -1.68 -2.85
C VAL A 153 1.45 -1.02 -1.53
N ARG A 154 0.17 -0.67 -1.35
CA ARG A 154 -0.28 0.07 -0.16
C ARG A 154 0.08 -0.68 1.14
N ILE A 155 0.59 0.06 2.10
CA ILE A 155 0.85 -0.45 3.45
C ILE A 155 -0.32 -0.04 4.34
N PRO A 156 -1.06 -1.00 4.93
CA PRO A 156 -2.16 -0.70 5.82
C PRO A 156 -1.67 0.00 7.09
N MET A 157 -2.45 0.98 7.53
CA MET A 157 -2.24 1.69 8.79
C MET A 157 -3.39 1.37 9.75
N SER A 158 -3.19 1.64 11.05
CA SER A 158 -4.31 1.63 11.98
C SER A 158 -5.33 2.69 11.57
N ALA A 159 -6.58 2.28 11.44
CA ALA A 159 -7.72 3.15 11.20
C ALA A 159 -8.86 2.77 12.15
N ALA A 160 -8.49 2.36 13.37
CA ALA A 160 -9.47 2.04 14.41
C ALA A 160 -10.30 3.30 14.71
N GLN A 161 -11.52 3.13 15.22
CA GLN A 161 -12.37 4.27 15.57
C GLN A 161 -11.67 5.26 16.52
N ALA A 162 -10.78 4.77 17.39
CA ALA A 162 -9.98 5.58 18.31
C ALA A 162 -8.95 6.49 17.61
N ASP A 163 -8.64 6.23 16.33
CA ASP A 163 -7.72 7.02 15.50
C ASP A 163 -8.44 8.17 14.77
N TRP A 164 -9.75 8.34 14.98
CA TRP A 164 -10.54 9.42 14.38
C TRP A 164 -11.11 10.35 15.46
N ARG A 165 -11.22 11.64 15.14
CA ARG A 165 -11.82 12.66 16.01
C ARG A 165 -12.90 13.41 15.26
N ALA A 166 -14.09 13.39 15.81
CA ALA A 166 -15.18 14.25 15.38
C ALA A 166 -15.07 15.61 16.09
N ASP A 167 -15.22 16.70 15.35
CA ASP A 167 -15.22 18.07 15.91
C ASP A 167 -16.54 18.42 16.64
N CYS A 168 -17.59 17.63 16.41
CA CYS A 168 -18.88 17.77 17.04
C CYS A 168 -19.70 16.46 17.02
N VAL A 169 -20.89 16.51 17.61
CA VAL A 169 -21.81 15.37 17.78
C VAL A 169 -22.53 14.93 16.50
N ALA A 170 -22.32 15.63 15.38
CA ALA A 170 -22.92 15.27 14.10
C ALA A 170 -22.33 13.96 13.53
N TRP A 171 -21.05 13.72 13.77
CA TRP A 171 -20.38 12.45 13.49
C TRP A 171 -20.45 11.51 14.69
N ARG A 172 -20.91 10.27 14.48
CA ARG A 172 -21.02 9.27 15.54
C ARG A 172 -20.54 7.90 15.04
N PRO A 173 -19.78 7.15 15.86
CA PRO A 173 -19.46 5.78 15.53
C PRO A 173 -20.70 4.88 15.68
N GLN A 174 -20.91 3.96 14.74
CA GLN A 174 -21.99 2.98 14.78
C GLN A 174 -21.51 1.64 14.19
N GLY A 175 -21.37 0.61 15.03
CA GLY A 175 -21.09 -0.75 14.54
C GLY A 175 -19.78 -0.95 13.78
N GLY A 176 -18.78 -0.07 13.98
CA GLY A 176 -17.53 -0.05 13.22
C GLY A 176 -17.49 1.05 12.15
N ASP A 177 -18.65 1.57 11.76
CA ASP A 177 -18.81 2.61 10.75
C ASP A 177 -18.94 4.01 11.39
N TRP A 178 -18.98 5.04 10.55
CA TRP A 178 -19.25 6.42 10.96
C TRP A 178 -20.51 6.95 10.31
N LEU A 179 -21.43 7.47 11.12
CA LEU A 179 -22.65 8.13 10.67
C LEU A 179 -22.54 9.63 10.90
N PHE A 180 -22.84 10.41 9.86
CA PHE A 180 -23.08 11.84 9.94
C PHE A 180 -24.58 12.11 9.86
N ALA A 181 -25.09 12.88 10.82
CA ALA A 181 -26.42 13.47 10.81
C ALA A 181 -26.31 14.99 10.94
N PRO A 182 -26.83 15.77 9.97
CA PRO A 182 -26.79 17.24 10.04
C PRO A 182 -27.44 17.77 11.32
N ILE A 183 -26.83 18.79 11.92
CA ILE A 183 -27.37 19.52 13.07
C ILE A 183 -27.53 21.00 12.73
N ALA A 184 -28.59 21.62 13.23
CA ALA A 184 -28.97 22.98 12.84
C ALA A 184 -27.89 24.01 13.18
N GLU A 185 -27.20 23.85 14.31
CA GLU A 185 -26.17 24.78 14.77
C GLU A 185 -24.82 24.62 14.07
N ARG A 186 -24.58 23.48 13.39
CA ARG A 186 -23.37 23.22 12.61
C ARG A 186 -23.74 22.48 11.32
N PRO A 187 -23.99 23.21 10.20
CA PRO A 187 -24.41 22.59 8.95
C PRO A 187 -23.34 21.72 8.31
N SER A 188 -22.06 21.96 8.64
CA SER A 188 -20.92 21.13 8.28
C SER A 188 -20.15 20.67 9.53
N ALA A 189 -19.64 19.45 9.51
CA ALA A 189 -18.82 18.88 10.58
C ALA A 189 -17.63 18.10 10.02
N GLU A 190 -16.54 18.06 10.76
CA GLU A 190 -15.29 17.40 10.37
C GLU A 190 -15.02 16.14 11.21
N LEU A 191 -14.65 15.06 10.53
CA LEU A 191 -14.12 13.83 11.08
C LEU A 191 -12.67 13.66 10.62
N SER A 192 -11.74 13.75 11.56
CA SER A 192 -10.32 13.89 11.25
C SER A 192 -9.48 12.73 11.75
N TYR A 193 -8.59 12.26 10.88
CA TYR A 193 -7.68 11.15 11.18
C TYR A 193 -6.49 11.65 12.00
N GLN A 194 -6.24 10.98 13.12
CA GLN A 194 -5.12 11.18 14.02
C GLN A 194 -4.32 9.88 14.07
N PRO A 195 -3.25 9.75 13.28
CA PRO A 195 -2.45 8.55 13.29
C PRO A 195 -1.86 8.31 14.68
N PRO A 196 -1.78 7.05 15.13
CA PRO A 196 -1.09 6.70 16.36
C PRO A 196 0.36 7.19 16.31
N GLY A 197 0.84 7.83 17.38
CA GLY A 197 2.17 8.45 17.41
C GLY A 197 2.27 9.81 16.68
N GLY A 198 1.20 10.32 16.09
CA GLY A 198 1.08 11.68 15.55
C GLY A 198 1.67 11.89 14.15
N GLU A 199 2.87 11.38 13.88
CA GLU A 199 3.47 11.41 12.55
C GLU A 199 3.50 10.02 11.92
N VAL A 200 3.31 9.97 10.61
CA VAL A 200 3.35 8.73 9.84
C VAL A 200 4.68 8.65 9.13
N ASN A 201 5.41 7.60 9.45
CA ASN A 201 6.73 7.35 8.89
C ASN A 201 6.76 6.00 8.15
N ASP A 202 7.89 5.73 7.52
CA ASP A 202 8.16 4.51 6.77
C ASP A 202 8.39 3.27 7.67
N ASP A 203 8.06 3.36 8.95
CA ASP A 203 8.18 2.27 9.91
C ASP A 203 7.19 1.13 9.66
N LEU A 204 7.57 -0.08 10.07
CA LEU A 204 6.80 -1.31 9.93
C LEU A 204 6.81 -2.06 11.26
N THR A 205 5.68 -2.67 11.61
CA THR A 205 5.57 -3.47 12.85
C THR A 205 6.46 -4.71 12.85
N ASP A 206 6.93 -5.14 11.67
CA ASP A 206 7.93 -6.19 11.51
C ASP A 206 9.35 -5.76 11.92
N ASN A 207 9.59 -4.44 12.05
CA ASN A 207 10.91 -3.85 12.26
C ASN A 207 11.13 -3.37 13.70
N LEU A 208 10.39 -3.88 14.69
CA LEU A 208 10.50 -3.44 16.10
C LEU A 208 11.94 -3.49 16.66
N ALA A 209 12.79 -4.37 16.13
CA ALA A 209 14.19 -4.52 16.53
C ALA A 209 15.19 -3.75 15.66
N VAL A 210 14.72 -2.99 14.67
CA VAL A 210 15.56 -2.25 13.71
C VAL A 210 15.61 -0.79 14.14
N SER A 211 16.74 -0.36 14.68
CA SER A 211 16.99 1.06 14.95
C SER A 211 17.52 1.74 13.69
N ARG A 212 16.85 2.79 13.24
CA ARG A 212 17.26 3.62 12.10
C ARG A 212 16.58 4.98 12.15
N ARG A 213 17.04 5.90 11.30
CA ARG A 213 16.27 7.10 10.99
C ARG A 213 15.00 6.69 10.23
N LEU A 214 13.87 7.19 10.70
CA LEU A 214 12.59 7.03 10.03
C LEU A 214 12.38 8.21 9.06
N GLU A 215 11.85 7.90 7.89
CA GLU A 215 11.51 8.90 6.89
C GLU A 215 10.00 9.13 6.91
N ARG A 216 9.61 10.40 6.85
CA ARG A 216 8.21 10.81 6.88
C ARG A 216 7.56 10.46 5.55
N VAL A 217 6.40 9.81 5.62
CA VAL A 217 5.62 9.44 4.43
C VAL A 217 4.40 10.33 4.41
N ASP A 218 4.20 11.16 3.40
CA ASP A 218 2.99 11.98 3.27
C ASP A 218 1.88 11.28 2.50
N ASP A 219 2.24 10.34 1.64
CA ASP A 219 1.30 9.70 0.75
C ASP A 219 0.30 8.82 1.49
N ARG A 220 -0.98 9.11 1.28
CA ARG A 220 -2.12 8.42 1.92
C ARG A 220 -3.12 7.94 0.89
N MET A 221 -3.77 6.86 1.27
CA MET A 221 -4.92 6.33 0.59
C MET A 221 -6.03 6.06 1.61
N LEU A 222 -7.22 6.58 1.33
CA LEU A 222 -8.44 6.32 2.06
C LEU A 222 -9.33 5.40 1.24
N CYS A 223 -9.64 4.23 1.78
CA CYS A 223 -10.61 3.29 1.22
C CYS A 223 -11.83 3.21 2.14
N PHE A 224 -13.04 3.30 1.60
CA PHE A 224 -14.26 3.23 2.39
C PHE A 224 -15.47 2.90 1.53
N THR A 225 -16.59 2.58 2.16
CA THR A 225 -17.90 2.47 1.52
C THR A 225 -18.68 3.74 1.82
N LEU A 226 -19.08 4.47 0.79
CA LEU A 226 -19.89 5.67 0.91
C LEU A 226 -21.37 5.34 0.68
N HIS A 227 -22.22 5.73 1.63
CA HIS A 227 -23.66 5.83 1.44
C HIS A 227 -24.10 7.22 1.87
N ALA A 228 -24.77 7.96 0.99
CA ALA A 228 -25.15 9.34 1.20
C ALA A 228 -26.56 9.59 0.68
N THR A 229 -27.37 10.32 1.44
CA THR A 229 -28.72 10.70 1.02
C THR A 229 -28.70 11.80 -0.03
N GLU A 230 -29.82 11.96 -0.74
CA GLU A 230 -30.00 13.08 -1.68
C GLU A 230 -29.78 14.41 -0.96
N GLY A 231 -29.03 15.32 -1.59
CA GLY A 231 -28.65 16.61 -0.99
C GLY A 231 -27.37 16.56 -0.14
N ALA A 232 -26.89 15.37 0.24
CA ALA A 232 -25.65 15.25 1.01
C ALA A 232 -24.42 15.60 0.17
N GLN A 233 -23.45 16.22 0.83
CA GLN A 233 -22.12 16.50 0.29
C GLN A 233 -21.09 15.89 1.22
N VAL A 234 -20.04 15.31 0.64
CA VAL A 234 -18.90 14.77 1.38
C VAL A 234 -17.62 15.31 0.77
N GLN A 235 -16.73 15.86 1.58
CA GLN A 235 -15.42 16.33 1.14
C GLN A 235 -14.32 15.61 1.91
N ILE A 236 -13.37 15.04 1.18
CA ILE A 236 -12.18 14.40 1.75
C ILE A 236 -11.00 15.30 1.45
N ALA A 237 -10.46 15.92 2.48
CA ALA A 237 -9.30 16.78 2.38
C ALA A 237 -8.03 15.97 2.68
N PHE A 238 -7.06 16.05 1.78
CA PHE A 238 -5.70 15.56 1.96
C PHE A 238 -4.80 16.78 2.21
N GLY A 239 -4.10 16.77 3.33
CA GLY A 239 -3.21 17.85 3.73
C GLY A 239 -1.73 17.51 3.54
N GLY A 240 -0.89 18.50 3.26
CA GLY A 240 0.56 18.37 3.35
C GLY A 240 1.33 19.16 2.33
N ALA A 241 2.41 18.59 1.80
CA ALA A 241 3.20 19.23 0.74
C ALA A 241 2.45 19.31 -0.60
N ALA A 242 1.27 18.72 -0.71
CA ALA A 242 0.44 18.79 -1.91
C ALA A 242 -1.02 18.61 -1.50
N SER A 243 -1.60 19.66 -0.90
CA SER A 243 -2.98 19.60 -0.42
C SER A 243 -3.98 19.57 -1.58
N PHE A 244 -5.04 18.78 -1.45
CA PHE A 244 -6.15 18.71 -2.40
C PHE A 244 -7.41 18.19 -1.68
N ALA A 245 -8.56 18.25 -2.34
CA ALA A 245 -9.77 17.62 -1.83
C ALA A 245 -10.52 16.82 -2.90
N VAL A 246 -11.28 15.84 -2.45
CA VAL A 246 -12.25 15.09 -3.26
C VAL A 246 -13.64 15.42 -2.73
N GLN A 247 -14.51 16.00 -3.55
CA GLN A 247 -15.88 16.35 -3.18
C GLN A 247 -16.88 15.45 -3.89
N PHE A 248 -17.71 14.75 -3.13
CA PHE A 248 -18.84 13.95 -3.59
C PHE A 248 -20.12 14.77 -3.40
N ASP A 249 -20.83 14.98 -4.49
CA ASP A 249 -22.05 15.77 -4.57
C ASP A 249 -23.22 14.82 -4.90
N ALA A 250 -23.90 14.33 -3.87
CA ALA A 250 -25.00 13.38 -4.05
C ALA A 250 -26.24 14.02 -4.68
N ALA A 251 -26.39 15.34 -4.57
CA ALA A 251 -27.49 16.09 -5.17
C ALA A 251 -27.36 16.14 -6.69
N ASN A 252 -26.14 16.39 -7.19
CA ASN A 252 -25.86 16.50 -8.62
C ASN A 252 -25.31 15.20 -9.22
N GLY A 253 -25.04 14.18 -8.40
CA GLY A 253 -24.53 12.89 -8.84
C GLY A 253 -23.13 12.98 -9.45
N CYS A 254 -22.24 13.78 -8.88
CA CYS A 254 -20.89 13.97 -9.40
C CYS A 254 -19.80 13.96 -8.31
N VAL A 255 -18.57 13.74 -8.75
CA VAL A 255 -17.37 13.83 -7.93
C VAL A 255 -16.41 14.84 -8.55
N ARG A 256 -15.82 15.69 -7.71
CA ARG A 256 -14.84 16.71 -8.10
C ARG A 256 -13.52 16.48 -7.41
N LEU A 257 -12.43 16.66 -8.14
CA LEU A 257 -11.10 16.88 -7.56
C LEU A 257 -10.87 18.39 -7.48
N LEU A 258 -10.47 18.87 -6.31
CA LEU A 258 -10.18 20.27 -6.03
C LEU A 258 -8.71 20.42 -5.65
N ASP A 259 -8.04 21.47 -6.12
CA ASP A 259 -6.67 21.79 -5.74
C ASP A 259 -6.56 22.38 -4.32
N ALA A 260 -5.37 22.81 -3.91
CA ALA A 260 -5.17 23.37 -2.58
C ALA A 260 -5.98 24.66 -2.31
N GLN A 261 -6.45 25.35 -3.35
CA GLN A 261 -7.22 26.60 -3.28
C GLN A 261 -8.73 26.36 -3.38
N GLY A 262 -9.15 25.11 -3.61
CA GLY A 262 -10.55 24.75 -3.82
C GLY A 262 -10.99 24.85 -5.28
N GLU A 263 -10.07 25.11 -6.22
CA GLU A 263 -10.38 25.20 -7.64
C GLU A 263 -10.47 23.79 -8.26
N PRO A 264 -11.41 23.55 -9.19
CA PRO A 264 -11.63 22.23 -9.76
C PRO A 264 -10.48 21.82 -10.68
N LEU A 265 -9.83 20.70 -10.36
CA LEU A 265 -8.88 19.98 -11.20
C LEU A 265 -9.57 19.02 -12.18
N GLY A 266 -10.80 18.61 -11.87
CA GLY A 266 -11.62 17.74 -12.71
C GLY A 266 -12.95 17.37 -12.07
N GLU A 267 -13.91 16.98 -12.89
CA GLU A 267 -15.24 16.53 -12.48
C GLU A 267 -15.65 15.30 -13.28
N ALA A 268 -16.29 14.34 -12.63
CA ALA A 268 -16.82 13.12 -13.25
C ALA A 268 -18.19 12.77 -12.66
N PRO A 269 -19.09 12.13 -13.42
CA PRO A 269 -20.33 11.61 -12.87
C PRO A 269 -20.04 10.50 -11.84
N LEU A 270 -20.82 10.46 -10.76
CA LEU A 270 -20.81 9.34 -9.83
C LEU A 270 -21.58 8.17 -10.43
N PRO A 271 -21.02 6.95 -10.43
CA PRO A 271 -21.75 5.76 -10.80
C PRO A 271 -22.98 5.58 -9.91
N PRO A 272 -24.11 5.07 -10.45
CA PRO A 272 -25.29 4.80 -9.65
C PRO A 272 -24.99 3.71 -8.61
N GLY A 273 -25.48 3.90 -7.39
CA GLY A 273 -25.36 2.90 -6.33
C GLY A 273 -25.70 3.47 -4.96
N GLU A 274 -26.32 2.65 -4.13
CA GLU A 274 -26.63 3.02 -2.75
C GLU A 274 -25.37 3.03 -1.88
N ARG A 275 -24.50 2.03 -2.07
CA ARG A 275 -23.23 1.87 -1.34
C ARG A 275 -22.07 1.80 -2.33
N LEU A 276 -21.30 2.88 -2.42
CA LEU A 276 -20.20 3.01 -3.37
C LEU A 276 -18.86 2.68 -2.69
N PRO A 277 -18.08 1.69 -3.15
CA PRO A 277 -16.72 1.47 -2.68
C PRO A 277 -15.81 2.55 -3.26
N ILE A 278 -15.32 3.45 -2.42
CA ILE A 278 -14.49 4.59 -2.81
C ILE A 278 -13.03 4.34 -2.46
N VAL A 279 -12.13 4.74 -3.36
CA VAL A 279 -10.70 4.93 -3.07
C VAL A 279 -10.32 6.36 -3.40
N CYS A 280 -9.74 7.08 -2.45
CA CYS A 280 -9.09 8.37 -2.66
C CYS A 280 -7.61 8.24 -2.29
N SER A 281 -6.70 8.69 -3.14
CA SER A 281 -5.26 8.49 -2.94
C SER A 281 -4.44 9.70 -3.36
N SER A 282 -3.33 9.92 -2.67
CA SER A 282 -2.33 10.96 -2.96
C SER A 282 -0.99 10.39 -3.45
N PHE A 283 -0.87 9.07 -3.63
CA PHE A 283 0.40 8.39 -3.91
C PHE A 283 1.12 8.97 -5.14
N ASP A 284 2.46 9.02 -5.10
CA ASP A 284 3.33 9.46 -6.20
C ASP A 284 3.10 10.91 -6.67
N ARG A 285 2.65 11.78 -5.74
CA ARG A 285 2.24 13.17 -6.01
C ARG A 285 1.13 13.26 -7.07
N GLN A 286 0.16 12.35 -6.99
CA GLN A 286 -1.03 12.33 -7.82
C GLN A 286 -2.27 12.23 -6.93
N ALA A 287 -3.27 13.07 -7.18
CA ALA A 287 -4.62 12.86 -6.67
C ALA A 287 -5.31 11.83 -7.56
N LEU A 288 -5.91 10.81 -6.95
CA LEU A 288 -6.68 9.77 -7.62
C LEU A 288 -7.97 9.53 -6.84
N VAL A 289 -9.11 9.50 -7.54
CA VAL A 289 -10.37 8.99 -7.00
C VAL A 289 -10.92 7.88 -7.88
N ALA A 290 -11.37 6.81 -7.24
CA ALA A 290 -11.91 5.63 -7.88
C ALA A 290 -13.20 5.16 -7.18
N VAL A 291 -14.05 4.51 -7.96
CA VAL A 291 -15.25 3.80 -7.49
C VAL A 291 -15.15 2.35 -7.94
N GLY A 292 -15.13 1.42 -6.99
CA GLY A 292 -14.83 0.02 -7.25
C GLY A 292 -13.41 -0.13 -7.79
N ASP A 293 -13.27 -0.79 -8.94
CA ASP A 293 -11.99 -1.03 -9.61
C ASP A 293 -11.68 0.01 -10.71
N GLU A 294 -12.52 1.04 -10.84
CA GLU A 294 -12.40 2.06 -11.90
C GLU A 294 -11.95 3.41 -11.34
N ALA A 295 -10.84 3.94 -11.86
CA ALA A 295 -10.38 5.29 -11.53
C ALA A 295 -11.17 6.32 -12.35
N LEU A 296 -11.93 7.18 -11.66
CA LEU A 296 -12.78 8.20 -12.30
C LEU A 296 -12.01 9.47 -12.65
N LEU A 297 -11.18 9.96 -11.72
CA LEU A 297 -10.38 11.17 -11.92
C LEU A 297 -8.95 10.97 -11.42
N ARG A 298 -8.01 11.63 -12.11
CA ARG A 298 -6.61 11.69 -11.74
C ARG A 298 -6.04 13.06 -12.08
N ALA A 299 -5.23 13.62 -11.18
CA ALA A 299 -4.53 14.88 -11.42
C ALA A 299 -3.13 14.84 -10.81
N ALA A 300 -2.13 15.35 -11.53
CA ALA A 300 -0.81 15.56 -10.96
C ALA A 300 -0.90 16.67 -9.91
N LEU A 301 -0.29 16.46 -8.75
CA LEU A 301 -0.26 17.44 -7.68
C LEU A 301 1.00 18.30 -7.78
N ALA A 302 0.82 19.61 -7.81
CA ALA A 302 1.93 20.54 -7.67
C ALA A 302 2.31 20.68 -6.18
N PRO A 303 3.60 20.87 -5.84
CA PRO A 303 3.99 21.34 -4.51
C PRO A 303 3.29 22.67 -4.22
N PRO A 304 2.95 22.98 -2.95
CA PRO A 304 1.99 24.01 -2.65
C PRO A 304 2.64 25.39 -2.85
N GLY A 305 2.01 26.24 -3.64
CA GLY A 305 2.44 27.64 -3.82
C GLY A 305 2.11 28.56 -2.63
N GLY A 306 1.81 28.04 -1.43
CA GLY A 306 1.40 28.82 -0.26
C GLY A 306 0.56 28.03 0.76
N ASN A 307 -0.08 28.73 1.71
CA ASN A 307 -1.05 28.15 2.65
C ASN A 307 -2.39 27.91 1.92
N GLY A 308 -2.69 26.66 1.56
CA GLY A 308 -3.93 26.27 0.90
C GLY A 308 -5.15 26.22 1.84
N GLN A 309 -6.35 26.24 1.26
CA GLN A 309 -7.64 26.07 1.95
C GLN A 309 -7.74 24.73 2.70
N PHE A 310 -7.04 23.70 2.21
CA PHE A 310 -6.94 22.37 2.83
C PHE A 310 -5.61 22.17 3.58
N ALA A 311 -4.97 23.27 4.01
CA ALA A 311 -3.85 23.19 4.93
C ALA A 311 -4.38 22.87 6.33
N HIS A 312 -4.11 21.66 6.79
CA HIS A 312 -4.43 21.25 8.15
C HIS A 312 -3.23 21.47 9.09
N PRO A 313 -3.47 21.57 10.42
CA PRO A 313 -2.40 21.55 11.41
C PRO A 313 -1.45 20.35 11.23
N ALA A 314 -0.20 20.51 11.63
CA ALA A 314 0.78 19.42 11.58
C ALA A 314 0.23 18.16 12.27
N GLY A 315 0.13 17.06 11.51
CA GLY A 315 -0.38 15.77 11.98
C GLY A 315 -1.81 15.42 11.51
N GLN A 316 -2.65 16.39 11.18
CA GLN A 316 -4.05 16.18 10.76
C GLN A 316 -4.17 16.18 9.23
N ARG A 317 -3.52 15.24 8.54
CA ARG A 317 -3.34 15.31 7.08
C ARG A 317 -4.45 14.62 6.27
N LEU A 318 -5.50 14.15 6.93
CA LEU A 318 -6.65 13.53 6.30
C LEU A 318 -7.90 13.85 7.12
N ALA A 319 -8.90 14.45 6.47
CA ALA A 319 -10.16 14.81 7.10
C ALA A 319 -11.33 14.54 6.17
N VAL A 320 -12.47 14.17 6.75
CA VAL A 320 -13.74 13.99 6.05
C VAL A 320 -14.75 14.99 6.60
N SER A 321 -15.24 15.87 5.74
CA SER A 321 -16.31 16.81 6.06
C SER A 321 -17.60 16.38 5.38
N ALA A 322 -18.74 16.59 6.04
CA ALA A 322 -20.04 16.35 5.43
C ALA A 322 -21.05 17.45 5.79
N TRP A 323 -22.02 17.67 4.91
CA TRP A 323 -23.13 18.61 5.10
C TRP A 323 -24.34 18.26 4.23
N GLY A 324 -25.47 18.94 4.46
CA GLY A 324 -26.68 18.88 3.62
C GLY A 324 -27.60 17.67 3.86
N GLY A 325 -27.05 16.48 4.10
CA GLY A 325 -27.82 15.25 4.30
C GLY A 325 -27.08 14.24 5.18
N THR A 326 -27.68 13.08 5.41
CA THR A 326 -27.04 12.00 6.17
C THR A 326 -26.01 11.25 5.33
N VAL A 327 -24.91 10.84 5.96
CA VAL A 327 -23.80 10.13 5.33
C VAL A 327 -23.36 8.98 6.23
N GLU A 328 -23.13 7.81 5.66
CA GLU A 328 -22.53 6.64 6.31
C GLU A 328 -21.20 6.32 5.61
N LEU A 329 -20.13 6.26 6.39
CA LEU A 329 -18.81 5.81 5.97
C LEU A 329 -18.52 4.45 6.58
N GLY A 330 -18.67 3.41 5.76
CA GLY A 330 -18.37 2.03 6.16
C GLY A 330 -16.96 1.59 5.78
N ASN A 331 -16.43 0.57 6.45
CA ASN A 331 -15.14 -0.04 6.10
C ASN A 331 -13.97 0.96 5.93
N LEU A 332 -13.96 2.04 6.74
CA LEU A 332 -13.01 3.13 6.64
C LEU A 332 -11.59 2.65 6.95
N LYS A 333 -10.69 2.69 5.95
CA LYS A 333 -9.31 2.18 6.03
C LYS A 333 -8.33 3.21 5.50
N VAL A 334 -7.25 3.42 6.24
CA VAL A 334 -6.14 4.28 5.85
C VAL A 334 -4.94 3.42 5.46
N HIS A 335 -4.29 3.78 4.37
CA HIS A 335 -3.03 3.18 3.95
C HIS A 335 -2.02 4.28 3.62
N ARG A 336 -0.73 3.94 3.65
CA ARG A 336 0.36 4.76 3.12
C ARG A 336 1.06 4.06 1.97
N ASP A 337 1.83 4.82 1.20
CA ASP A 337 2.70 4.23 0.19
C ASP A 337 3.96 3.59 0.82
N ILE A 338 4.66 2.79 0.03
CA ILE A 338 6.04 2.39 0.30
C ILE A 338 6.93 3.59 0.00
N TYR A 339 7.62 4.08 1.02
CA TYR A 339 8.67 5.07 0.84
C TYR A 339 9.94 4.38 0.39
N TYR A 340 10.26 4.40 -0.91
CA TYR A 340 11.47 3.73 -1.39
C TYR A 340 12.71 4.47 -0.91
N GLN A 341 13.58 3.77 -0.19
CA GLN A 341 14.83 4.36 0.27
C GLN A 341 15.88 4.25 -0.84
N GLY A 342 16.66 5.32 -1.02
CA GLY A 342 17.84 5.34 -1.89
C GLY A 342 18.98 4.46 -1.34
N ALA A 343 20.23 4.87 -1.57
CA ALA A 343 21.38 4.12 -1.06
C ALA A 343 21.38 4.02 0.48
N PRO A 344 21.90 2.91 1.07
CA PRO A 344 21.90 2.71 2.52
C PRO A 344 22.57 3.85 3.28
N ALA A 345 22.07 4.15 4.49
CA ALA A 345 22.66 5.14 5.39
C ALA A 345 24.15 4.83 5.63
N GLY A 346 25.04 5.73 5.21
CA GLY A 346 26.50 5.56 5.32
C GLY A 346 27.28 5.95 4.06
N ALA A 347 26.63 5.99 2.89
CA ALA A 347 27.13 6.81 1.80
C ALA A 347 27.00 8.27 2.23
N ALA A 348 28.09 9.04 2.21
CA ALA A 348 28.07 10.48 2.48
C ALA A 348 26.89 11.13 1.76
N SER A 349 26.26 12.17 2.34
CA SER A 349 25.17 12.91 1.69
C SER A 349 25.56 13.28 0.27
N VAL A 350 25.17 12.46 -0.69
CA VAL A 350 25.42 12.73 -2.09
C VAL A 350 24.42 13.82 -2.41
N ALA A 351 24.90 14.95 -2.92
CA ALA A 351 24.03 16.03 -3.38
C ALA A 351 23.07 15.59 -4.51
N GLU A 352 23.26 14.38 -5.05
CA GLU A 352 22.53 13.78 -6.14
C GLU A 352 21.74 12.55 -5.65
N PRO A 353 20.49 12.37 -6.11
CA PRO A 353 19.68 11.21 -5.76
C PRO A 353 20.30 9.90 -6.25
N ALA A 354 20.02 8.81 -5.54
CA ALA A 354 20.62 7.52 -5.83
C ALA A 354 20.11 6.99 -7.19
N SER A 355 21.04 6.76 -8.13
CA SER A 355 20.75 6.37 -9.51
C SER A 355 21.53 5.12 -9.92
N TRP A 356 20.87 4.22 -10.63
CA TRP A 356 21.44 2.97 -11.13
C TRP A 356 21.11 2.78 -12.61
N ARG A 357 22.12 2.40 -13.40
CA ARG A 357 21.94 2.04 -14.82
C ARG A 357 21.92 0.51 -14.94
N LEU A 358 20.89 -0.01 -15.60
CA LEU A 358 20.73 -1.44 -15.83
C LEU A 358 21.31 -1.86 -17.19
N GLY A 359 21.79 -3.09 -17.26
CA GLY A 359 22.08 -3.78 -18.51
C GLY A 359 20.81 -4.12 -19.31
N PRO A 360 20.97 -4.53 -20.58
CA PRO A 360 19.84 -4.83 -21.48
C PRO A 360 19.03 -6.08 -21.12
N ASP A 361 19.51 -6.90 -20.18
CA ASP A 361 18.84 -8.12 -19.68
C ASP A 361 18.80 -8.14 -18.14
N GLU A 362 18.69 -6.97 -17.52
CA GLU A 362 18.68 -6.83 -16.06
C GLU A 362 17.41 -6.15 -15.56
N LEU A 363 16.97 -6.55 -14.36
CA LEU A 363 15.87 -5.92 -13.64
C LEU A 363 16.42 -5.20 -12.41
N PHE A 364 15.82 -4.07 -12.03
CA PHE A 364 16.04 -3.49 -10.70
C PHE A 364 14.93 -3.98 -9.78
N VAL A 365 15.29 -4.65 -8.68
CA VAL A 365 14.33 -5.24 -7.76
C VAL A 365 14.57 -4.77 -6.34
N VAL A 366 13.51 -4.49 -5.58
CA VAL A 366 13.61 -4.10 -4.15
C VAL A 366 12.53 -4.77 -3.32
N GLY A 367 12.80 -4.94 -2.03
CA GLY A 367 11.84 -5.50 -1.10
C GLY A 367 10.93 -4.40 -0.54
N ASP A 368 9.66 -4.70 -0.28
CA ASP A 368 8.73 -3.71 0.30
C ASP A 368 9.19 -3.22 1.69
N ASN A 369 9.85 -4.09 2.46
CA ASN A 369 10.50 -3.71 3.73
C ASN A 369 11.89 -3.13 3.46
N GLN A 370 11.94 -1.83 3.19
CA GLN A 370 13.15 -1.11 2.76
C GLN A 370 14.32 -1.25 3.74
N ALA A 371 14.02 -1.35 5.04
CA ALA A 371 14.99 -1.30 6.13
C ALA A 371 15.88 -2.55 6.23
N VAL A 372 15.38 -3.71 5.81
CA VAL A 372 16.05 -5.01 6.00
C VAL A 372 16.23 -5.79 4.70
N SER A 373 15.77 -5.22 3.58
CA SER A 373 15.84 -5.88 2.28
C SER A 373 17.27 -5.85 1.71
N LEU A 374 17.83 -7.03 1.46
CA LEU A 374 19.01 -7.21 0.60
C LEU A 374 18.54 -7.28 -0.85
N ASP A 375 18.87 -6.28 -1.65
CA ASP A 375 18.31 -6.10 -2.99
C ASP A 375 19.20 -5.25 -3.90
N SER A 376 18.69 -4.86 -5.07
CA SER A 376 19.44 -4.12 -6.10
C SER A 376 20.15 -2.85 -5.61
N ARG A 377 19.72 -2.28 -4.48
CA ARG A 377 20.35 -1.07 -3.91
C ARG A 377 21.69 -1.36 -3.21
N SER A 378 21.91 -2.60 -2.78
CA SER A 378 23.03 -2.96 -1.88
C SER A 378 23.90 -4.12 -2.36
N TRP A 379 23.56 -4.77 -3.48
CA TRP A 379 24.36 -5.86 -4.02
C TRP A 379 25.73 -5.42 -4.54
N ALA A 380 26.79 -6.06 -4.01
CA ALA A 380 28.17 -5.79 -4.42
C ALA A 380 28.47 -6.16 -5.89
N SER A 381 27.70 -7.09 -6.46
CA SER A 381 27.81 -7.53 -7.86
C SER A 381 27.27 -6.54 -8.89
N GLY A 382 26.67 -5.44 -8.44
CA GLY A 382 25.96 -4.49 -9.28
C GLY A 382 24.44 -4.49 -9.03
N PRO A 383 23.73 -3.46 -9.50
CA PRO A 383 22.32 -3.24 -9.18
C PRO A 383 21.36 -4.13 -9.97
N GLY A 384 21.79 -4.63 -11.13
CA GLY A 384 20.95 -5.43 -12.00
C GLY A 384 20.79 -6.87 -11.51
N LEU A 385 19.56 -7.34 -11.43
CA LEU A 385 19.22 -8.76 -11.38
C LEU A 385 19.25 -9.33 -12.80
N PRO A 386 20.19 -10.20 -13.17
CA PRO A 386 20.21 -10.79 -14.50
C PRO A 386 18.97 -11.65 -14.75
N ARG A 387 18.33 -11.48 -15.92
CA ARG A 387 17.08 -12.19 -16.30
C ARG A 387 17.19 -13.71 -16.16
N ARG A 388 18.37 -14.29 -16.40
CA ARG A 388 18.65 -15.73 -16.25
C ARG A 388 18.48 -16.28 -14.84
N LEU A 389 18.52 -15.43 -13.81
CA LEU A 389 18.32 -15.83 -12.41
C LEU A 389 16.85 -15.75 -11.99
N VAL A 390 15.99 -15.15 -12.82
CA VAL A 390 14.56 -15.03 -12.57
C VAL A 390 13.87 -16.38 -12.81
N ILE A 391 13.06 -16.79 -11.85
CA ILE A 391 12.23 -18.00 -11.95
C ILE A 391 10.86 -17.63 -12.55
N GLY A 392 10.22 -16.57 -12.05
CA GLY A 392 8.92 -16.14 -12.57
C GLY A 392 8.22 -15.09 -11.71
N ARG A 393 7.05 -14.65 -12.18
CA ARG A 393 6.18 -13.70 -11.48
C ARG A 393 5.51 -14.41 -10.30
N ALA A 394 5.56 -13.79 -9.13
CA ALA A 394 4.97 -14.31 -7.92
C ALA A 394 3.62 -13.65 -7.62
N ALA A 395 2.66 -14.46 -7.17
CA ALA A 395 1.38 -13.99 -6.66
C ALA A 395 1.00 -14.77 -5.40
N LYS A 396 0.26 -14.11 -4.50
CA LYS A 396 -0.43 -14.82 -3.42
C LYS A 396 -1.59 -15.61 -4.04
N PRO A 397 -1.81 -16.89 -3.66
CA PRO A 397 -3.04 -17.59 -4.01
C PRO A 397 -4.23 -16.77 -3.51
N SER A 398 -5.26 -16.59 -4.36
CA SER A 398 -6.55 -16.07 -3.90
C SER A 398 -7.06 -16.97 -2.78
N ARG A 399 -7.38 -16.39 -1.62
CA ARG A 399 -7.96 -17.12 -0.49
C ARG A 399 -9.38 -17.58 -0.79
#